data_AF-E6WYE3-F1
#
_entry.id   AF-E6WYE3-F1
#
_cell.length_a   1.000
_cell.length_b   1.000
_cell.length_c   1.000
_cell.angle_alpha   90.00
_cell.angle_beta   90.00
_cell.angle_gamma   90.00
#
_symmetry.space_group_name_H-M   'P 1'
#
loop_
_entity.id
_entity.type
_entity.pdbx_description
1 polymer ?
#
loop_
_entity_poly.entity_id
_entity_poly.type
_entity_poly.pdbx_seq_one_letter_code
_entity_poly.pdbx_strand_id
1 'polypeptide(L)'
;MSTAIVRQMESTADAIAKRFELEQRMAKAYITSNILPQRYKNIGDILILNEMSRSLNVPMVMLAQQLYVVKGTPQLSGQGAIALMNQSGKFDKPIMFEEREKPWGVRAYTYIDGEKIDGPWIDDALIQAEGWLSNPKWKTMKGQMARYRAAAWFARLYAPDVLMGMKVEGEVEDIEAEPIPAEPQNVNDINAALIQGASKKAEQPIQEAEPVPEEPKEQVQPAPVEEKPKRSRMPRYISKHYPRLEELGVQKKDLRDFAEHMDFTAMQEAEVEKFFTQTDAEIKRYINDYYGIEENEEPEFTEAEVEEQPEPAPEPEAAPAPAPDPKLAFARYRGMFVARGLNIDDVDAFIAWAGLTPENVREFFADDGAARALIEQFNEEAGYAGEEIPV
;
A
#
# COMPACT_ATOMS: atom_id res chain seq x y z
N MET A 1 24.09 -53.37 16.69
CA MET A 1 23.32 -53.11 15.46
C MET A 1 23.77 -54.10 14.40
N SER A 2 22.84 -54.71 13.65
CA SER A 2 23.16 -55.71 12.61
C SER A 2 23.97 -55.06 11.46
N THR A 3 25.00 -55.74 10.96
CA THR A 3 25.89 -55.29 9.87
C THR A 3 25.15 -54.86 8.61
N ALA A 4 23.96 -55.41 8.37
CA ALA A 4 23.08 -55.03 7.25
C ALA A 4 22.51 -53.60 7.40
N ILE A 5 22.18 -53.18 8.64
CA ILE A 5 21.65 -51.84 8.93
C ILE A 5 22.74 -50.79 8.68
N VAL A 6 23.97 -51.06 9.12
CA VAL A 6 25.11 -50.15 8.90
C VAL A 6 25.39 -49.95 7.41
N ARG A 7 25.42 -51.03 6.63
CA ARG A 7 25.66 -50.98 5.17
C ARG A 7 24.56 -50.25 4.41
N GLN A 8 23.31 -50.38 4.85
CA GLN A 8 22.17 -49.66 4.28
C GLN A 8 22.19 -48.17 4.63
N MET A 9 22.61 -47.81 5.85
CA MET A 9 22.83 -46.42 6.27
C MET A 9 23.95 -45.76 5.46
N GLU A 10 25.08 -46.43 5.27
CA GLU A 10 26.20 -45.95 4.44
C GLU A 10 25.78 -45.72 2.98
N SER A 11 25.07 -46.68 2.38
CA SER A 11 24.55 -46.54 1.01
C SER A 11 23.57 -45.37 0.86
N THR A 12 22.81 -45.04 1.90
CA THR A 12 21.85 -43.93 1.88
C THR A 12 22.58 -42.59 2.02
N ALA A 13 23.60 -42.52 2.88
CA ALA A 13 24.44 -41.34 3.05
C ALA A 13 25.17 -40.96 1.75
N ASP A 14 25.75 -41.95 1.07
CA ASP A 14 26.43 -41.75 -0.23
C ASP A 14 25.46 -41.24 -1.31
N ALA A 15 24.22 -41.73 -1.31
CA ALA A 15 23.20 -41.27 -2.24
C ALA A 15 22.79 -39.81 -1.98
N ILE A 16 22.65 -39.42 -0.70
CA ILE A 16 22.34 -38.04 -0.29
C ILE A 16 23.49 -37.10 -0.71
N ALA A 17 24.74 -37.49 -0.46
CA ALA A 17 25.91 -36.70 -0.84
C ALA A 17 25.95 -36.45 -2.35
N LYS A 18 25.81 -37.50 -3.16
CA LYS A 18 25.78 -37.39 -4.63
C LYS A 18 24.62 -36.52 -5.13
N ARG A 19 23.45 -36.61 -4.51
CA ARG A 19 22.29 -35.76 -4.85
C ARG A 19 22.59 -34.29 -4.55
N PHE A 20 23.15 -34.00 -3.38
CA PHE A 20 23.50 -32.64 -3.00
C PHE A 20 24.61 -32.04 -3.89
N GLU A 21 25.61 -32.83 -4.28
CA GLU A 21 26.63 -32.41 -5.25
C GLU A 21 26.05 -32.09 -6.63
N LEU A 22 25.08 -32.90 -7.09
CA LEU A 22 24.36 -32.64 -8.34
C LEU A 22 23.56 -31.33 -8.26
N GLU A 23 22.84 -31.11 -7.15
CA GLU A 23 22.07 -29.89 -6.91
C GLU A 23 22.96 -28.64 -6.88
N GLN A 24 24.13 -28.71 -6.22
CA GLN A 24 25.11 -27.63 -6.26
C GLN A 24 25.62 -27.35 -7.68
N ARG A 25 25.81 -28.39 -8.51
CA ARG A 25 26.23 -28.22 -9.91
C ARG A 25 25.14 -27.56 -10.75
N MET A 26 23.88 -27.96 -10.55
CA MET A 26 22.73 -27.31 -11.19
C MET A 26 22.62 -25.85 -10.75
N ALA A 27 22.78 -25.58 -9.45
CA ALA A 27 22.76 -24.22 -8.91
C ALA A 27 23.81 -23.30 -9.55
N LYS A 28 25.05 -23.80 -9.74
CA LYS A 28 26.10 -23.07 -10.47
C LYS A 28 25.67 -22.70 -11.90
N ALA A 29 25.00 -23.61 -12.61
CA ALA A 29 24.48 -23.33 -13.95
C ALA A 29 23.41 -22.23 -13.95
N TYR A 30 22.52 -22.22 -12.94
CA TYR A 30 21.50 -21.19 -12.80
C TYR A 30 22.08 -19.81 -12.47
N ILE A 31 23.12 -19.72 -11.62
CA ILE A 31 23.79 -18.45 -11.29
C ILE A 31 24.43 -17.82 -12.53
N THR A 32 24.96 -18.64 -13.45
CA THR A 32 25.53 -18.15 -14.71
C THR A 32 24.48 -17.71 -15.74
N SER A 33 23.20 -17.95 -15.48
CA SER A 33 22.10 -17.59 -16.37
C SER A 33 21.55 -16.20 -16.04
N ASN A 34 21.23 -15.42 -17.07
CA ASN A 34 20.59 -14.10 -16.92
C ASN A 34 19.06 -14.16 -16.84
N ILE A 35 18.46 -15.35 -16.75
CA ILE A 35 17.00 -15.54 -16.70
C ILE A 35 16.45 -15.28 -15.29
N LEU A 36 17.23 -15.59 -14.26
CA LEU A 36 16.81 -15.37 -12.88
C LEU A 36 17.05 -13.90 -12.47
N PRO A 37 16.22 -13.34 -11.57
CA PRO A 37 16.45 -12.01 -11.04
C PRO A 37 17.84 -11.86 -10.42
N GLN A 38 18.47 -10.70 -10.62
CA GLN A 38 19.87 -10.42 -10.26
C GLN A 38 20.20 -10.59 -8.76
N ARG A 39 19.21 -10.75 -7.88
CA ARG A 39 19.40 -11.04 -6.46
C ARG A 39 19.93 -12.45 -6.19
N TYR A 40 19.65 -13.41 -7.08
CA TYR A 40 20.06 -14.80 -6.91
C TYR A 40 21.49 -14.99 -7.41
N LYS A 41 22.48 -14.67 -6.55
CA LYS A 41 23.91 -14.64 -6.94
C LYS A 41 24.72 -15.79 -6.37
N ASN A 42 24.23 -16.44 -5.31
CA ASN A 42 24.98 -17.49 -4.63
C ASN A 42 24.27 -18.85 -4.72
N ILE A 43 25.03 -19.92 -4.48
CA ILE A 43 24.54 -21.31 -4.56
C ILE A 43 23.44 -21.55 -3.53
N GLY A 44 23.57 -20.97 -2.33
CA GLY A 44 22.58 -21.09 -1.26
C GLY A 44 21.21 -20.58 -1.69
N ASP A 45 21.14 -19.39 -2.30
CA ASP A 45 19.87 -18.80 -2.74
C ASP A 45 19.16 -19.71 -3.74
N ILE A 46 19.91 -20.30 -4.68
CA ILE A 46 19.34 -21.21 -5.69
C ILE A 46 18.89 -22.54 -5.07
N LEU A 47 19.65 -23.08 -4.11
CA LEU A 47 19.26 -24.31 -3.41
C LEU A 47 17.97 -24.09 -2.61
N ILE A 48 17.85 -22.97 -1.90
CA ILE A 48 16.63 -22.59 -1.17
C ILE A 48 15.48 -22.40 -2.15
N LEU A 49 15.68 -21.65 -3.24
CA LEU A 49 14.66 -21.42 -4.26
C LEU A 49 14.19 -22.73 -4.91
N ASN A 50 15.10 -23.66 -5.17
CA ASN A 50 14.78 -24.99 -5.71
C ASN A 50 13.99 -25.84 -4.71
N GLU A 51 14.29 -25.73 -3.41
CA GLU A 51 13.51 -26.41 -2.37
C GLU A 51 12.12 -25.80 -2.21
N MET A 52 12.00 -24.48 -2.23
CA MET A 52 10.70 -23.79 -2.24
C MET A 52 9.89 -24.15 -3.48
N SER A 53 10.53 -24.21 -4.66
CA SER A 53 9.91 -24.64 -5.92
C SER A 53 9.29 -26.03 -5.81
N ARG A 54 10.01 -26.98 -5.21
CA ARG A 54 9.50 -28.34 -4.98
C ARG A 54 8.37 -28.36 -3.95
N SER A 55 8.53 -27.62 -2.86
CA SER A 55 7.53 -27.55 -1.79
C SER A 55 6.20 -26.96 -2.26
N LEU A 56 6.26 -25.95 -3.13
CA LEU A 56 5.10 -25.27 -3.70
C LEU A 56 4.59 -25.93 -4.99
N ASN A 57 5.31 -26.93 -5.51
CA ASN A 57 5.05 -27.53 -6.83
C ASN A 57 4.96 -26.49 -7.96
N VAL A 58 5.85 -25.48 -7.93
CA VAL A 58 5.94 -24.42 -8.95
C VAL A 58 7.31 -24.47 -9.61
N PRO A 59 7.42 -24.38 -10.94
CA PRO A 59 8.72 -24.30 -11.61
C PRO A 59 9.61 -23.19 -11.05
N MET A 60 10.85 -23.53 -10.70
CA MET A 60 11.80 -22.64 -10.01
C MET A 60 11.94 -21.26 -10.64
N VAL A 61 12.01 -21.19 -11.98
CA VAL A 61 12.13 -19.93 -12.71
C VAL A 61 10.90 -19.05 -12.52
N MET A 62 9.70 -19.62 -12.54
CA MET A 62 8.45 -18.86 -12.33
C MET A 62 8.36 -18.36 -10.90
N LEU A 63 8.68 -19.21 -9.92
CA LEU A 63 8.71 -18.83 -8.51
C LEU A 63 9.73 -17.69 -8.27
N ALA A 64 10.90 -17.75 -8.92
CA ALA A 64 11.94 -16.73 -8.77
C ALA A 64 11.47 -15.32 -9.12
N GLN A 65 10.63 -15.20 -10.15
CA GLN A 65 10.06 -13.94 -10.61
C GLN A 65 9.00 -13.40 -9.64
N GLN A 66 8.23 -14.29 -9.02
CA GLN A 66 7.13 -13.91 -8.12
C GLN A 66 7.58 -13.61 -6.69
N LEU A 67 8.74 -14.13 -6.27
CA LEU A 67 9.29 -13.81 -4.96
C LEU A 67 9.95 -12.44 -4.94
N TYR A 68 10.00 -11.80 -3.79
CA TYR A 68 10.92 -10.69 -3.51
C TYR A 68 11.44 -10.81 -2.08
N VAL A 69 12.59 -10.19 -1.82
CA VAL A 69 13.26 -10.30 -0.51
C VAL A 69 13.18 -8.94 0.17
N VAL A 70 12.61 -8.91 1.36
CA VAL A 70 12.59 -7.72 2.22
C VAL A 70 13.28 -8.08 3.52
N LYS A 71 14.35 -7.35 3.86
CA LYS A 71 15.16 -7.58 5.06
C LYS A 71 15.58 -9.06 5.23
N GLY A 72 15.95 -9.73 4.14
CA GLY A 72 16.38 -11.14 4.15
C GLY A 72 15.25 -12.18 4.18
N THR A 73 13.99 -11.78 4.31
CA THR A 73 12.85 -12.71 4.30
C THR A 73 12.21 -12.77 2.90
N PRO A 74 12.00 -13.97 2.33
CA PRO A 74 11.30 -14.12 1.05
C PRO A 74 9.80 -13.84 1.23
N GLN A 75 9.24 -13.12 0.26
CA GLN A 75 7.86 -12.67 0.23
C GLN A 75 7.28 -12.93 -1.16
N LEU A 76 5.98 -13.15 -1.25
CA LEU A 76 5.27 -13.37 -2.51
C LEU A 76 4.70 -12.06 -3.02
N SER A 77 4.84 -11.81 -4.33
CA SER A 77 4.04 -10.76 -4.98
C SER A 77 2.54 -11.06 -4.84
N GLY A 78 1.70 -10.03 -4.92
CA GLY A 78 0.24 -10.22 -4.93
C GLY A 78 -0.22 -11.13 -6.07
N GLN A 79 0.41 -11.01 -7.24
CA GLN A 79 0.14 -11.88 -8.40
C GLN A 79 0.56 -13.32 -8.13
N GLY A 80 1.73 -13.53 -7.50
CA GLY A 80 2.25 -14.84 -7.13
C GLY A 80 1.34 -15.55 -6.14
N ALA A 81 0.85 -14.84 -5.13
CA ALA A 81 -0.12 -15.37 -4.19
C ALA A 81 -1.43 -15.83 -4.88
N ILE A 82 -1.97 -15.01 -5.78
CA ILE A 82 -3.17 -15.35 -6.56
C ILE A 82 -2.91 -16.57 -7.46
N ALA A 83 -1.76 -16.60 -8.15
CA ALA A 83 -1.40 -17.71 -9.03
C ALA A 83 -1.26 -19.03 -8.26
N LEU A 84 -0.60 -19.01 -7.10
CA LEU A 84 -0.44 -20.17 -6.23
C LEU A 84 -1.79 -20.68 -5.74
N MET A 85 -2.70 -19.79 -5.32
CA MET A 85 -4.05 -20.18 -4.93
C MET A 85 -4.81 -20.85 -6.08
N ASN A 86 -4.74 -20.27 -7.28
CA ASN A 86 -5.42 -20.82 -8.45
C ASN A 86 -4.84 -22.17 -8.90
N GLN A 87 -3.55 -22.41 -8.67
CA GLN A 87 -2.88 -23.68 -8.97
C GLN A 87 -3.11 -24.76 -7.89
N SER A 88 -3.51 -24.35 -6.67
CA SER A 88 -3.58 -25.26 -5.51
C SER A 88 -4.55 -26.43 -5.67
N GLY A 89 -5.52 -26.34 -6.58
CA GLY A 89 -6.56 -27.35 -6.78
C GLY A 89 -7.57 -27.44 -5.63
N LYS A 90 -7.55 -26.49 -4.69
CA LYS A 90 -8.45 -26.45 -3.53
C LYS A 90 -9.82 -25.85 -3.82
N PHE A 91 -9.95 -25.15 -4.94
CA PHE A 91 -11.13 -24.37 -5.29
C PHE A 91 -11.67 -24.82 -6.65
N ASP A 92 -12.98 -24.82 -6.80
CA ASP A 92 -13.65 -25.20 -8.06
C ASP A 92 -13.38 -24.18 -9.17
N LYS A 93 -13.18 -22.92 -8.79
CA LYS A 93 -12.93 -21.79 -9.67
C LYS A 93 -11.71 -20.99 -9.21
N PRO A 94 -11.08 -20.22 -10.10
CA PRO A 94 -10.06 -19.26 -9.71
C PRO A 94 -10.58 -18.24 -8.70
N ILE A 95 -9.68 -17.66 -7.90
CA ILE A 95 -10.00 -16.50 -7.07
C ILE A 95 -10.48 -15.36 -7.96
N MET A 96 -11.64 -14.82 -7.61
CA MET A 96 -12.27 -13.66 -8.24
C MET A 96 -12.38 -12.54 -7.23
N PHE A 97 -12.69 -11.34 -7.71
CA PHE A 97 -12.87 -10.16 -6.88
C PHE A 97 -14.23 -9.54 -7.14
N GLU A 98 -14.86 -9.06 -6.07
CA GLU A 98 -16.02 -8.20 -6.16
C GLU A 98 -15.73 -6.87 -5.49
N GLU A 99 -16.38 -5.84 -6.01
CA GLU A 99 -16.20 -4.46 -5.61
C GLU A 99 -17.58 -3.89 -5.29
N ARG A 100 -17.66 -3.10 -4.22
CA ARG A 100 -18.84 -2.33 -3.84
C ARG A 100 -18.48 -0.85 -3.83
N GLU A 101 -19.45 0.02 -4.12
CA GLU A 101 -19.19 1.45 -4.26
C GLU A 101 -19.33 2.23 -2.94
N LYS A 102 -20.27 1.86 -2.06
CA LYS A 102 -20.60 2.61 -0.84
C LYS A 102 -20.86 1.70 0.36
N PRO A 103 -20.00 1.72 1.41
CA PRO A 103 -18.65 2.28 1.40
C PRO A 103 -17.76 1.50 0.42
N TRP A 104 -16.86 2.18 -0.30
CA TRP A 104 -16.01 1.51 -1.28
C TRP A 104 -15.22 0.38 -0.63
N GLY A 105 -15.16 -0.77 -1.31
CA GLY A 105 -14.35 -1.88 -0.85
C GLY A 105 -14.28 -3.02 -1.86
N VAL A 106 -13.29 -3.88 -1.65
CA VAL A 106 -13.03 -5.05 -2.49
C VAL A 106 -12.91 -6.28 -1.61
N ARG A 107 -13.48 -7.41 -2.03
CA ARG A 107 -13.17 -8.72 -1.42
C ARG A 107 -12.85 -9.77 -2.48
N ALA A 108 -12.07 -10.75 -2.06
CA ALA A 108 -11.81 -11.95 -2.85
C ALA A 108 -12.89 -12.99 -2.56
N TYR A 109 -13.27 -13.77 -3.56
CA TYR A 109 -14.19 -14.91 -3.40
C TYR A 109 -13.83 -16.03 -4.37
N THR A 110 -14.31 -17.24 -4.06
CA THR A 110 -14.26 -18.39 -4.98
C THR A 110 -15.43 -19.34 -4.73
N TYR A 111 -15.38 -20.55 -5.29
CA TYR A 111 -16.36 -21.60 -5.11
C TYR A 111 -15.71 -22.88 -4.60
N ILE A 112 -16.35 -23.53 -3.64
CA ILE A 112 -15.99 -24.85 -3.12
C ILE A 112 -17.28 -25.68 -3.09
N ASP A 113 -17.27 -26.86 -3.72
CA ASP A 113 -18.44 -27.72 -3.87
C ASP A 113 -19.67 -27.00 -4.44
N GLY A 114 -19.44 -26.01 -5.31
CA GLY A 114 -20.48 -25.18 -5.93
C GLY A 114 -21.01 -24.03 -5.04
N GLU A 115 -20.59 -23.95 -3.78
CA GLU A 115 -20.96 -22.86 -2.87
C GLU A 115 -19.97 -21.71 -2.96
N LYS A 116 -20.47 -20.47 -2.98
CA LYS A 116 -19.63 -19.28 -3.01
C LYS A 116 -19.02 -19.04 -1.63
N ILE A 117 -17.69 -19.00 -1.58
CA ILE A 117 -16.92 -18.69 -0.38
C ILE A 117 -16.39 -17.28 -0.47
N ASP A 118 -16.82 -16.44 0.45
CA ASP A 118 -16.46 -15.04 0.51
C ASP A 118 -15.29 -14.80 1.47
N GLY A 119 -14.37 -13.95 1.03
CA GLY A 119 -13.35 -13.35 1.87
C GLY A 119 -13.82 -12.10 2.62
N PRO A 120 -12.97 -11.58 3.51
CA PRO A 120 -13.22 -10.32 4.19
C PRO A 120 -13.21 -9.15 3.21
N TRP A 121 -13.98 -8.11 3.54
CA TRP A 121 -13.95 -6.84 2.83
C TRP A 121 -12.68 -6.06 3.18
N ILE A 122 -12.01 -5.59 2.14
CA ILE A 122 -10.96 -4.57 2.21
C ILE A 122 -11.61 -3.25 1.80
N ASP A 123 -12.12 -2.50 2.78
CA ASP A 123 -12.85 -1.26 2.55
C ASP A 123 -12.09 -0.01 2.99
N ASP A 124 -12.64 1.15 2.65
CA ASP A 124 -11.99 2.43 2.93
C ASP A 124 -11.80 2.72 4.40
N ALA A 125 -12.72 2.25 5.24
CA ALA A 125 -12.59 2.41 6.69
C ALA A 125 -11.39 1.60 7.20
N LEU A 126 -11.27 0.34 6.78
CA LEU A 126 -10.14 -0.52 7.12
C LEU A 126 -8.82 0.02 6.58
N ILE A 127 -8.78 0.43 5.31
CA ILE A 127 -7.57 0.98 4.67
C ILE A 127 -7.05 2.21 5.43
N GLN A 128 -7.95 3.07 5.90
CA GLN A 128 -7.61 4.24 6.71
C GLN A 128 -7.15 3.84 8.11
N ALA A 129 -7.87 2.92 8.76
CA ALA A 129 -7.57 2.46 10.12
C ALA A 129 -6.19 1.77 10.21
N GLU A 130 -5.84 0.97 9.21
CA GLU A 130 -4.54 0.29 9.11
C GLU A 130 -3.41 1.21 8.61
N GLY A 131 -3.73 2.46 8.23
CA GLY A 131 -2.73 3.43 7.80
C GLY A 131 -2.07 3.12 6.45
N TRP A 132 -2.64 2.22 5.64
CA TRP A 132 -2.04 1.79 4.37
C TRP A 132 -1.91 2.91 3.32
N LEU A 133 -2.71 3.97 3.43
CA LEU A 133 -2.57 5.17 2.59
C LEU A 133 -1.22 5.88 2.77
N SER A 134 -0.46 5.59 3.83
CA SER A 134 0.91 6.10 3.98
C SER A 134 1.83 5.61 2.85
N ASN A 135 1.62 4.40 2.32
CA ASN A 135 2.34 3.88 1.17
C ASN A 135 1.80 4.51 -0.14
N PRO A 136 2.65 5.18 -0.94
CA PRO A 136 2.24 5.80 -2.21
C PRO A 136 1.50 4.87 -3.18
N LYS A 137 1.79 3.56 -3.19
CA LYS A 137 1.09 2.58 -4.04
C LYS A 137 -0.40 2.47 -3.74
N TRP A 138 -0.80 2.64 -2.48
CA TRP A 138 -2.21 2.64 -2.10
C TRP A 138 -2.94 3.91 -2.55
N LYS A 139 -2.22 5.00 -2.82
CA LYS A 139 -2.80 6.23 -3.38
C LYS A 139 -2.99 6.15 -4.88
N THR A 140 -2.01 5.60 -5.61
CA THR A 140 -2.04 5.55 -7.09
C THR A 140 -2.73 4.29 -7.62
N MET A 141 -2.65 3.17 -6.90
CA MET A 141 -3.13 1.85 -7.35
C MET A 141 -3.99 1.16 -6.27
N LYS A 142 -4.84 1.93 -5.60
CA LYS A 142 -5.70 1.49 -4.49
C LYS A 142 -6.46 0.19 -4.79
N GLY A 143 -7.15 0.12 -5.94
CA GLY A 143 -7.94 -1.05 -6.32
C GLY A 143 -7.09 -2.31 -6.52
N GLN A 144 -5.87 -2.18 -7.04
CA GLN A 144 -4.95 -3.32 -7.19
C GLN A 144 -4.41 -3.78 -5.84
N MET A 145 -3.98 -2.85 -4.99
CA MET A 145 -3.49 -3.15 -3.64
C MET A 145 -4.58 -3.78 -2.77
N ALA A 146 -5.82 -3.29 -2.86
CA ALA A 146 -6.96 -3.88 -2.16
C ALA A 146 -7.24 -5.32 -2.63
N ARG A 147 -7.14 -5.62 -3.93
CA ARG A 147 -7.27 -6.99 -4.45
C ARG A 147 -6.15 -7.90 -3.95
N TYR A 148 -4.91 -7.44 -3.95
CA TYR A 148 -3.79 -8.23 -3.41
C TYR A 148 -3.94 -8.49 -1.92
N ARG A 149 -4.40 -7.50 -1.16
CA ARG A 149 -4.70 -7.65 0.26
C ARG A 149 -5.84 -8.62 0.51
N ALA A 150 -6.94 -8.48 -0.23
CA ALA A 150 -8.09 -9.37 -0.15
C ALA A 150 -7.70 -10.82 -0.48
N ALA A 151 -6.88 -11.02 -1.52
CA ALA A 151 -6.35 -12.32 -1.88
C ALA A 151 -5.45 -12.92 -0.78
N ALA A 152 -4.55 -12.13 -0.19
CA ALA A 152 -3.68 -12.59 0.88
C ALA A 152 -4.47 -12.99 2.14
N TRP A 153 -5.46 -12.18 2.53
CA TRP A 153 -6.33 -12.47 3.66
C TRP A 153 -7.20 -13.71 3.40
N PHE A 154 -7.76 -13.82 2.19
CA PHE A 154 -8.51 -15.01 1.77
C PHE A 154 -7.64 -16.28 1.84
N ALA A 155 -6.43 -16.22 1.29
CA ALA A 155 -5.48 -17.33 1.31
C ALA A 155 -5.18 -17.79 2.73
N ARG A 156 -4.97 -16.87 3.68
CA ARG A 156 -4.69 -17.22 5.08
C ARG A 156 -5.85 -17.95 5.76
N LEU A 157 -7.08 -17.59 5.41
CA LEU A 157 -8.27 -18.22 5.99
C LEU A 157 -8.55 -19.60 5.37
N TYR A 158 -8.46 -19.70 4.05
CA TYR A 158 -8.98 -20.86 3.31
C TYR A 158 -7.91 -21.74 2.65
N ALA A 159 -6.68 -21.24 2.48
CA ALA A 159 -5.56 -21.98 1.89
C ALA A 159 -4.19 -21.57 2.51
N PRO A 160 -4.02 -21.63 3.84
CA PRO A 160 -2.81 -21.13 4.51
C PRO A 160 -1.53 -21.87 4.10
N ASP A 161 -1.65 -23.15 3.74
CA ASP A 161 -0.60 -23.99 3.20
C ASP A 161 -0.14 -23.58 1.79
N VAL A 162 -0.91 -22.78 1.07
CA VAL A 162 -0.49 -22.24 -0.23
C VAL A 162 0.53 -21.10 -0.05
N LEU A 163 0.35 -20.28 0.99
CA LEU A 163 1.30 -19.21 1.30
C LEU A 163 2.48 -19.70 2.15
N MET A 164 2.34 -20.83 2.85
CA MET A 164 3.39 -21.39 3.72
C MET A 164 3.99 -20.37 4.70
N GLY A 165 3.16 -19.42 5.17
CA GLY A 165 3.59 -18.35 6.07
C GLY A 165 4.34 -17.18 5.41
N MET A 166 4.59 -17.22 4.09
CA MET A 166 5.14 -16.06 3.35
C MET A 166 4.13 -14.92 3.37
N LYS A 167 4.64 -13.68 3.53
CA LYS A 167 3.80 -12.49 3.41
C LYS A 167 3.65 -12.12 1.95
N VAL A 168 2.58 -11.39 1.66
CA VAL A 168 2.28 -10.89 0.33
C VAL A 168 2.70 -9.42 0.21
N GLU A 169 2.93 -8.95 -1.01
CA GLU A 169 3.19 -7.54 -1.30
C GLU A 169 2.11 -6.63 -0.70
N GLY A 170 2.55 -5.59 0.00
CA GLY A 170 1.70 -4.71 0.80
C GLY A 170 1.64 -5.11 2.27
N GLU A 171 1.77 -6.38 2.63
CA GLU A 171 1.67 -6.82 4.04
C GLU A 171 2.99 -6.71 4.82
N VAL A 172 4.10 -6.59 4.11
CA VAL A 172 5.44 -6.56 4.71
C VAL A 172 5.68 -5.23 5.44
N GLU A 173 5.03 -4.17 4.98
CA GLU A 173 5.17 -2.81 5.50
C GLU A 173 4.37 -2.62 6.80
N ASP A 174 3.39 -3.50 7.06
CA ASP A 174 2.58 -3.49 8.28
C ASP A 174 3.33 -4.08 9.49
N ILE A 175 4.50 -4.67 9.27
CA ILE A 175 5.28 -5.33 10.32
C ILE A 175 6.50 -4.46 10.61
N GLU A 176 6.51 -3.82 11.78
CA GLU A 176 7.73 -3.27 12.38
C GLU A 176 8.68 -4.42 12.73
N ALA A 177 9.49 -4.86 11.77
CA ALA A 177 10.51 -5.86 12.03
C ALA A 177 11.71 -5.20 12.72
N GLU A 178 11.99 -5.62 13.96
CA GLU A 178 13.28 -5.39 14.59
C GLU A 178 14.41 -5.94 13.69
N PRO A 179 15.53 -5.21 13.53
CA PRO A 179 16.61 -5.63 12.68
C PRO A 179 17.27 -6.88 13.25
N ILE A 180 17.09 -8.02 12.58
CA ILE A 180 17.96 -9.18 12.79
C ILE A 180 19.31 -8.80 12.16
N PRO A 181 20.42 -8.77 12.91
CA PRO A 181 21.73 -8.46 12.35
C PRO A 181 22.10 -9.53 11.31
N ALA A 182 22.09 -9.15 10.04
CA ALA A 182 22.56 -10.00 8.96
C ALA A 182 24.07 -9.79 8.79
N GLU A 183 24.86 -10.38 9.68
CA GLU A 183 26.29 -10.58 9.38
C GLU A 183 26.41 -11.78 8.43
N PRO A 184 26.99 -11.63 7.22
CA PRO A 184 27.22 -12.75 6.34
C PRO A 184 28.27 -13.66 6.99
N GLN A 185 27.83 -14.71 7.68
CA GLN A 185 28.75 -15.72 8.18
C GLN A 185 29.39 -16.44 6.98
N ASN A 186 30.72 -16.40 6.92
CA ASN A 186 31.47 -17.09 5.90
C ASN A 186 31.25 -18.60 6.09
N VAL A 187 30.80 -19.30 5.04
CA VAL A 187 30.59 -20.76 5.08
C VAL A 187 31.85 -21.54 5.45
N ASN A 188 33.04 -20.96 5.28
CA ASN A 188 34.29 -21.56 5.76
C ASN A 188 34.41 -21.56 7.30
N ASP A 189 33.78 -20.60 7.99
CA ASP A 189 33.81 -20.49 9.44
C ASP A 189 32.85 -21.50 10.11
N ILE A 190 31.79 -21.92 9.41
CA ILE A 190 30.84 -22.93 9.91
C ILE A 190 31.54 -24.30 10.04
N ASN A 191 32.37 -24.67 9.07
CA ASN A 191 33.16 -25.91 9.12
C ASN A 191 34.24 -25.86 10.21
N ALA A 192 34.83 -24.68 10.47
CA ALA A 192 35.79 -24.49 11.54
C ALA A 192 35.13 -24.57 12.93
N ALA A 193 33.94 -23.98 13.09
CA ALA A 193 33.17 -24.00 14.34
C ALA A 193 32.66 -25.42 14.71
N LEU A 194 32.27 -26.24 13.72
CA LEU A 194 31.88 -27.64 13.92
C LEU A 194 33.07 -28.53 14.36
N ILE A 195 34.28 -28.23 13.90
CA ILE A 195 35.51 -28.95 14.30
C ILE A 195 36.02 -28.48 15.68
N GLN A 196 35.78 -27.22 16.06
CA GLN A 196 36.24 -26.64 17.32
C GLN A 196 35.24 -26.76 18.48
N GLY A 197 33.97 -27.12 18.23
CA GLY A 197 32.91 -27.27 19.24
C GLY A 197 33.09 -28.41 20.25
N ALA A 198 34.16 -29.19 20.19
CA ALA A 198 34.47 -30.23 21.19
C ALA A 198 35.28 -29.71 22.41
N SER A 199 35.61 -28.42 22.49
CA SER A 199 36.29 -27.92 23.69
C SER A 199 35.99 -26.46 24.04
N LYS A 200 35.36 -26.34 25.21
CA LYS A 200 35.35 -25.22 26.17
C LYS A 200 34.08 -24.37 26.23
N LYS A 201 33.48 -24.51 27.42
CA LYS A 201 32.48 -23.68 28.08
C LYS A 201 33.17 -22.55 28.85
N ALA A 202 32.42 -21.47 29.11
CA ALA A 202 32.76 -20.27 29.91
C ALA A 202 33.72 -19.30 29.21
N GLU A 203 33.54 -17.98 29.19
CA GLU A 203 32.87 -17.03 30.09
C GLU A 203 32.64 -15.74 29.29
N GLN A 204 31.52 -15.03 29.52
CA GLN A 204 31.34 -13.67 29.01
C GLN A 204 32.07 -12.67 29.92
N PRO A 205 32.66 -11.61 29.35
CA PRO A 205 32.59 -10.31 29.98
C PRO A 205 31.94 -9.27 29.07
N ILE A 206 31.00 -8.54 29.65
CA ILE A 206 30.42 -7.29 29.15
C ILE A 206 31.52 -6.22 29.19
N GLN A 207 31.72 -5.48 28.09
CA GLN A 207 32.43 -4.20 28.10
C GLN A 207 31.55 -3.13 27.46
N GLU A 208 31.40 -2.04 28.21
CA GLU A 208 30.74 -0.79 27.90
C GLU A 208 31.80 0.24 27.50
N ALA A 209 31.61 0.95 26.39
CA ALA A 209 32.01 2.35 26.16
C ALA A 209 31.80 2.77 24.69
N GLU A 210 30.82 3.68 24.50
CA GLU A 210 30.94 4.98 23.82
C GLU A 210 31.47 5.15 22.37
N PRO A 211 31.10 6.27 21.70
CA PRO A 211 30.66 6.28 20.31
C PRO A 211 31.76 6.71 19.33
N VAL A 212 31.78 6.12 18.14
CA VAL A 212 32.54 6.62 16.99
C VAL A 212 31.87 6.12 15.69
N PRO A 213 32.20 6.65 14.52
CA PRO A 213 31.65 7.83 13.85
C PRO A 213 30.87 7.45 12.57
N GLU A 214 30.26 8.46 11.96
CA GLU A 214 29.64 8.37 10.63
C GLU A 214 30.69 8.16 9.51
N GLU A 215 30.26 7.39 8.50
CA GLU A 215 30.82 7.17 7.14
C GLU A 215 31.97 6.15 6.95
N PRO A 216 32.08 5.46 5.78
CA PRO A 216 31.53 5.77 4.45
C PRO A 216 30.80 4.63 3.70
N LYS A 217 29.91 5.01 2.77
CA LYS A 217 29.32 4.11 1.77
C LYS A 217 30.36 3.81 0.68
N GLU A 218 30.92 2.60 0.68
CA GLU A 218 31.74 2.12 -0.42
C GLU A 218 30.90 1.48 -1.53
N GLN A 219 31.30 1.81 -2.76
CA GLN A 219 30.61 1.64 -4.02
C GLN A 219 30.86 0.26 -4.61
N VAL A 220 29.85 -0.35 -5.24
CA VAL A 220 30.04 -1.40 -6.24
C VAL A 220 29.44 -0.93 -7.56
N GLN A 221 30.28 -0.88 -8.59
CA GLN A 221 29.95 -0.43 -9.94
C GLN A 221 28.98 -1.39 -10.66
N PRO A 222 28.04 -0.90 -11.49
CA PRO A 222 27.10 -1.70 -12.26
C PRO A 222 27.53 -1.87 -13.73
N ALA A 223 27.04 -2.93 -14.40
CA ALA A 223 26.89 -2.98 -15.86
C ALA A 223 25.78 -3.98 -16.25
N PRO A 224 25.02 -3.78 -17.35
CA PRO A 224 24.54 -2.53 -17.94
C PRO A 224 22.99 -2.49 -17.87
N VAL A 225 22.46 -1.42 -17.30
CA VAL A 225 21.03 -1.10 -17.34
C VAL A 225 20.88 0.02 -18.36
N GLU A 226 19.92 -0.11 -19.28
CA GLU A 226 19.39 1.05 -20.01
C GLU A 226 18.96 2.10 -18.98
N GLU A 227 19.79 3.12 -18.82
CA GLU A 227 19.59 4.18 -17.85
C GLU A 227 18.30 4.95 -18.16
N LYS A 228 17.29 4.79 -17.30
CA LYS A 228 16.43 5.94 -17.00
C LYS A 228 17.29 6.95 -16.25
N PRO A 229 17.42 8.21 -16.73
CA PRO A 229 18.36 9.15 -16.18
C PRO A 229 18.00 9.49 -14.73
N LYS A 230 19.02 9.63 -13.87
CA LYS A 230 18.89 10.32 -12.58
C LYS A 230 18.23 11.66 -12.86
N ARG A 231 17.07 11.92 -12.24
CA ARG A 231 16.25 13.13 -12.43
C ARG A 231 17.10 14.40 -12.25
N SER A 232 17.62 14.94 -13.36
CA SER A 232 18.29 16.23 -13.44
C SER A 232 17.36 17.33 -12.91
N ARG A 233 17.91 18.41 -12.31
CA ARG A 233 17.11 19.60 -11.98
C ARG A 233 16.55 20.17 -13.28
N MET A 234 15.24 20.45 -13.30
CA MET A 234 14.59 21.02 -14.48
C MET A 234 15.28 22.33 -14.87
N PRO A 235 15.51 22.60 -16.17
CA PRO A 235 16.09 23.86 -16.63
C PRO A 235 15.39 25.10 -16.04
N ARG A 236 16.15 26.16 -15.78
CA ARG A 236 15.63 27.40 -15.16
C ARG A 236 14.52 28.06 -15.99
N TYR A 237 14.60 27.98 -17.32
CA TYR A 237 13.59 28.56 -18.22
C TYR A 237 12.23 27.84 -18.18
N ILE A 238 12.18 26.61 -17.66
CA ILE A 238 10.94 25.85 -17.43
C ILE A 238 10.45 26.10 -15.99
N SER A 239 11.34 25.94 -15.01
CA SER A 239 10.99 26.06 -13.58
C SER A 239 10.58 27.47 -13.15
N LYS A 240 10.95 28.53 -13.91
CA LYS A 240 10.46 29.90 -13.65
C LYS A 240 8.94 30.06 -13.80
N HIS A 241 8.30 29.19 -14.58
CA HIS A 241 6.87 29.24 -14.87
C HIS A 241 6.03 28.35 -13.94
N TYR A 242 6.67 27.61 -13.03
CA TYR A 242 5.98 26.76 -12.06
C TYR A 242 4.99 27.50 -11.16
N PRO A 243 5.27 28.71 -10.65
CA PRO A 243 4.29 29.46 -9.87
C PRO A 243 2.99 29.75 -10.65
N ARG A 244 3.11 30.09 -11.94
CA ARG A 244 1.93 30.34 -12.79
C ARG A 244 1.13 29.08 -13.06
N LEU A 245 1.78 27.93 -13.20
CA LEU A 245 1.08 26.64 -13.30
C LEU A 245 0.38 26.26 -11.99
N GLU A 246 0.98 26.56 -10.83
CA GLU A 246 0.33 26.39 -9.53
C GLU A 246 -0.93 27.28 -9.41
N GLU A 247 -0.85 28.55 -9.82
CA GLU A 247 -2.00 29.47 -9.87
C GLU A 247 -3.14 28.97 -10.78
N LEU A 248 -2.78 28.26 -11.86
CA LEU A 248 -3.74 27.69 -12.82
C LEU A 248 -4.27 26.30 -12.42
N GLY A 249 -3.82 25.73 -11.30
CA GLY A 249 -4.36 24.52 -10.69
C GLY A 249 -3.47 23.27 -10.75
N VAL A 250 -2.22 23.38 -11.22
CA VAL A 250 -1.26 22.26 -11.18
C VAL A 250 -0.73 22.08 -9.76
N GLN A 251 -0.85 20.88 -9.18
CA GLN A 251 -0.32 20.64 -7.84
C GLN A 251 1.21 20.73 -7.84
N LYS A 252 1.79 21.28 -6.77
CA LYS A 252 3.26 21.48 -6.62
C LYS A 252 4.10 20.22 -6.87
N LYS A 253 3.56 19.05 -6.54
CA LYS A 253 4.19 17.74 -6.77
C LYS A 253 4.16 17.31 -8.25
N ASP A 254 3.20 17.81 -9.02
CA ASP A 254 2.91 17.42 -10.40
C ASP A 254 3.51 18.39 -11.43
N LEU A 255 4.04 19.55 -11.01
CA LEU A 255 4.68 20.55 -11.88
C LEU A 255 5.79 19.99 -12.79
N ARG A 256 6.57 19.05 -12.25
CA ARG A 256 7.64 18.39 -12.99
C ARG A 256 7.08 17.42 -14.02
N ASP A 257 6.10 16.63 -13.59
CA ASP A 257 5.50 15.57 -14.39
C ASP A 257 4.64 16.19 -15.51
N PHE A 258 3.98 17.32 -15.26
CA PHE A 258 3.32 18.15 -16.26
C PHE A 258 4.30 18.70 -17.30
N ALA A 259 5.45 19.22 -16.87
CA ALA A 259 6.48 19.71 -17.80
C ALA A 259 7.12 18.59 -18.63
N GLU A 260 7.21 17.38 -18.08
CA GLU A 260 7.65 16.16 -18.80
C GLU A 260 6.55 15.67 -19.77
N HIS A 261 5.27 15.77 -19.41
CA HIS A 261 4.13 15.44 -20.27
C HIS A 261 3.98 16.38 -21.47
N MET A 262 4.22 17.68 -21.26
CA MET A 262 4.23 18.68 -22.32
C MET A 262 5.53 18.69 -23.14
N ASP A 263 6.47 17.79 -22.83
CA ASP A 263 7.78 17.65 -23.47
C ASP A 263 8.60 18.96 -23.52
N PHE A 264 8.47 19.81 -22.50
CA PHE A 264 9.17 21.10 -22.45
C PHE A 264 10.69 20.94 -22.43
N THR A 265 11.20 19.78 -22.05
CA THR A 265 12.63 19.46 -22.07
C THR A 265 13.19 19.23 -23.47
N ALA A 266 12.36 18.88 -24.45
CA ALA A 266 12.77 18.70 -25.85
C ALA A 266 12.48 19.94 -26.72
N MET A 267 11.63 20.86 -26.26
CA MET A 267 11.31 22.12 -26.95
C MET A 267 12.44 23.16 -26.86
N GLN A 268 12.50 24.08 -27.83
CA GLN A 268 13.37 25.24 -27.71
C GLN A 268 12.84 26.20 -26.64
N GLU A 269 13.74 26.92 -25.95
CA GLU A 269 13.35 27.87 -24.89
C GLU A 269 12.32 28.91 -25.37
N ALA A 270 12.43 29.38 -26.62
CA ALA A 270 11.47 30.31 -27.22
C ALA A 270 10.07 29.71 -27.42
N GLU A 271 9.96 28.39 -27.62
CA GLU A 271 8.69 27.68 -27.80
C GLU A 271 8.00 27.45 -26.46
N VAL A 272 8.77 27.12 -25.41
CA VAL A 272 8.26 27.06 -24.04
C VAL A 272 7.77 28.43 -23.59
N GLU A 273 8.51 29.51 -23.89
CA GLU A 273 8.04 30.87 -23.62
C GLU A 273 6.76 31.21 -24.36
N LYS A 274 6.67 30.83 -25.64
CA LYS A 274 5.47 31.04 -26.46
C LYS A 274 4.26 30.30 -25.90
N PHE A 275 4.43 29.10 -25.33
CA PHE A 275 3.36 28.40 -24.62
C PHE A 275 2.79 29.26 -23.47
N PHE A 276 3.65 29.86 -22.66
CA PHE A 276 3.22 30.73 -21.56
C PHE A 276 2.74 32.11 -22.01
N THR A 277 2.82 32.47 -23.29
CA THR A 277 2.15 33.69 -23.82
C THR A 277 0.67 33.47 -24.17
N GLN A 278 0.19 32.23 -24.14
CA GLN A 278 -1.22 31.89 -24.37
C GLN A 278 -2.12 32.39 -23.25
N THR A 279 -3.43 32.40 -23.51
CA THR A 279 -4.44 32.77 -22.53
C THR A 279 -4.58 31.70 -21.45
N ASP A 280 -5.00 32.09 -20.24
CA ASP A 280 -5.16 31.15 -19.13
C ASP A 280 -6.19 30.05 -19.42
N ALA A 281 -7.19 30.34 -20.26
CA ALA A 281 -8.17 29.34 -20.73
C ALA A 281 -7.52 28.28 -21.63
N GLU A 282 -6.60 28.67 -22.52
CA GLU A 282 -5.87 27.73 -23.38
C GLU A 282 -4.90 26.87 -22.57
N ILE A 283 -4.18 27.46 -21.61
CA ILE A 283 -3.26 26.71 -20.74
C ILE A 283 -4.05 25.71 -19.86
N LYS A 284 -5.24 26.09 -19.37
CA LYS A 284 -6.12 25.21 -18.59
C LYS A 284 -6.60 23.99 -19.37
N ARG A 285 -6.79 24.09 -20.69
CA ARG A 285 -7.14 22.92 -21.52
C ARG A 285 -6.06 21.85 -21.47
N TYR A 286 -4.79 22.24 -21.57
CA TYR A 286 -3.66 21.31 -21.44
C TYR A 286 -3.52 20.74 -20.02
N ILE A 287 -3.85 21.53 -19.01
CA ILE A 287 -3.86 21.07 -17.61
C ILE A 287 -4.99 20.04 -17.40
N ASN A 288 -6.19 20.31 -17.92
CA ASN A 288 -7.32 19.40 -17.82
C ASN A 288 -7.05 18.08 -18.55
N ASP A 289 -6.46 18.13 -19.75
CA ASP A 289 -6.01 16.96 -20.51
C ASP A 289 -4.99 16.13 -19.71
N TYR A 290 -4.00 16.78 -19.08
CA TYR A 290 -3.03 16.11 -18.21
C TYR A 290 -3.67 15.41 -17.01
N TYR A 291 -4.70 16.00 -16.39
CA TYR A 291 -5.42 15.38 -15.27
C TYR A 291 -6.54 14.43 -15.72
N GLY A 292 -6.77 14.27 -17.03
CA GLY A 292 -7.87 13.47 -17.56
C GLY A 292 -9.25 14.00 -17.15
N ILE A 293 -9.37 15.31 -16.95
CA ILE A 293 -10.62 15.99 -16.65
C ILE A 293 -11.29 16.25 -18.00
N GLU A 294 -12.31 15.44 -18.33
CA GLU A 294 -13.20 15.76 -19.46
C GLU A 294 -13.85 17.11 -19.15
N GLU A 295 -13.61 18.12 -20.01
CA GLU A 295 -14.40 19.35 -19.97
C GLU A 295 -15.85 18.93 -20.19
N ASN A 296 -16.68 18.99 -19.14
CA ASN A 296 -18.12 19.03 -19.33
C ASN A 296 -18.37 20.25 -20.21
N GLU A 297 -18.62 20.03 -21.51
CA GLU A 297 -19.39 20.97 -22.30
C GLU A 297 -20.66 21.23 -21.48
N GLU A 298 -20.83 22.48 -21.05
CA GLU A 298 -22.00 22.91 -20.31
C GLU A 298 -23.24 22.38 -21.05
N PRO A 299 -24.08 21.53 -20.44
CA PRO A 299 -25.34 21.22 -21.06
C PRO A 299 -26.17 22.50 -21.01
N GLU A 300 -26.52 23.02 -22.20
CA GLU A 300 -27.64 23.95 -22.34
C GLU A 300 -28.82 23.41 -21.53
N PHE A 301 -29.29 24.22 -20.58
CA PHE A 301 -30.49 23.95 -19.81
C PHE A 301 -31.63 23.52 -20.73
N THR A 302 -32.09 22.29 -20.56
CA THR A 302 -33.45 21.91 -20.96
C THR A 302 -34.12 21.25 -19.76
N GLU A 303 -35.16 21.93 -19.28
CA GLU A 303 -36.08 21.47 -18.24
C GLU A 303 -36.87 20.25 -18.75
N ALA A 304 -36.72 19.09 -18.09
CA ALA A 304 -37.56 17.87 -18.11
C ALA A 304 -36.64 16.68 -17.78
N GLU A 305 -36.85 15.78 -16.84
CA GLU A 305 -38.04 15.27 -16.16
C GLU A 305 -37.56 14.71 -14.80
N VAL A 306 -38.32 14.95 -13.74
CA VAL A 306 -38.16 14.28 -12.44
C VAL A 306 -38.88 12.94 -12.53
N GLU A 307 -38.15 11.83 -12.44
CA GLU A 307 -38.74 10.50 -12.25
C GLU A 307 -38.34 9.95 -10.87
N GLU A 308 -39.34 9.80 -10.00
CA GLU A 308 -39.26 9.30 -8.62
C GLU A 308 -38.77 7.85 -8.56
N GLN A 309 -37.86 7.55 -7.62
CA GLN A 309 -37.61 6.17 -7.16
C GLN A 309 -38.08 6.01 -5.69
N PRO A 310 -38.70 4.87 -5.32
CA PRO A 310 -39.22 4.66 -3.97
C PRO A 310 -38.12 4.20 -2.99
N GLU A 311 -38.22 4.63 -1.74
CA GLU A 311 -37.27 4.32 -0.65
C GLU A 311 -37.25 2.83 -0.25
N PRO A 312 -36.07 2.26 0.14
CA PRO A 312 -35.98 0.94 0.76
C PRO A 312 -36.16 0.99 2.29
N ALA A 313 -36.81 -0.04 2.84
CA ALA A 313 -37.12 -0.24 4.26
C ALA A 313 -35.87 -0.52 5.14
N PRO A 314 -35.93 -0.29 6.48
CA PRO A 314 -34.76 -0.37 7.36
C PRO A 314 -34.48 -1.79 7.89
N GLU A 315 -33.20 -2.15 8.04
CA GLU A 315 -32.69 -3.34 8.74
C GLU A 315 -32.05 -2.99 10.11
N PRO A 316 -31.94 -3.96 11.06
CA PRO A 316 -31.85 -3.68 12.50
C PRO A 316 -30.43 -3.42 13.03
N GLU A 317 -30.37 -2.64 14.12
CA GLU A 317 -29.17 -2.18 14.86
C GLU A 317 -28.23 -3.29 15.35
N ALA A 318 -26.92 -3.11 15.12
CA ALA A 318 -25.84 -3.77 15.83
C ALA A 318 -25.13 -2.78 16.77
N ALA A 319 -24.84 -3.21 18.00
CA ALA A 319 -24.38 -2.39 19.13
C ALA A 319 -23.05 -1.62 18.88
N PRO A 320 -22.85 -0.44 19.52
CA PRO A 320 -21.79 0.49 19.17
C PRO A 320 -20.40 0.15 19.75
N ALA A 321 -19.37 0.39 18.92
CA ALA A 321 -17.95 0.40 19.24
C ALA A 321 -17.57 1.65 20.10
N PRO A 322 -16.41 1.66 20.79
CA PRO A 322 -16.08 2.69 21.77
C PRO A 322 -16.00 4.10 21.16
N ALA A 323 -16.49 5.09 21.92
CA ALA A 323 -16.72 6.45 21.46
C ALA A 323 -15.44 7.15 20.94
N PRO A 324 -15.47 7.76 19.74
CA PRO A 324 -14.38 8.54 19.20
C PRO A 324 -14.18 9.85 19.97
N ASP A 325 -12.97 10.42 19.92
CA ASP A 325 -12.62 11.71 20.53
C ASP A 325 -13.69 12.78 20.19
N PRO A 326 -14.35 13.39 21.20
CA PRO A 326 -15.45 14.33 20.98
C PRO A 326 -15.08 15.46 20.02
N LYS A 327 -13.83 15.94 20.04
CA LYS A 327 -13.41 17.05 19.17
C LYS A 327 -13.37 16.67 17.69
N LEU A 328 -13.00 15.42 17.37
CA LEU A 328 -12.90 14.94 16.00
C LEU A 328 -14.30 14.63 15.41
N ALA A 329 -15.25 14.23 16.27
CA ALA A 329 -16.61 13.92 15.87
C ALA A 329 -17.41 15.14 15.36
N PHE A 330 -17.14 16.33 15.90
CA PHE A 330 -17.81 17.58 15.50
C PHE A 330 -17.16 18.33 14.34
N ALA A 331 -15.92 17.97 13.95
CA ALA A 331 -15.17 18.65 12.88
C ALA A 331 -15.95 18.73 11.56
N ARG A 332 -16.65 17.64 11.20
CA ARG A 332 -17.50 17.58 9.99
C ARG A 332 -18.78 18.41 10.05
N TYR A 333 -19.21 18.80 11.26
CA TYR A 333 -20.44 19.57 11.47
C TYR A 333 -20.18 21.07 11.70
N ARG A 334 -18.92 21.49 11.90
CA ARG A 334 -18.56 22.90 12.12
C ARG A 334 -19.14 23.84 11.08
N GLY A 335 -19.03 23.49 9.79
CA GLY A 335 -19.60 24.29 8.70
C GLY A 335 -21.13 24.39 8.76
N MET A 336 -21.82 23.39 9.32
CA MET A 336 -23.28 23.38 9.44
C MET A 336 -23.79 24.31 10.54
N PHE A 337 -23.03 24.50 11.62
CA PHE A 337 -23.35 25.49 12.66
C PHE A 337 -23.13 26.91 12.13
N VAL A 338 -21.99 27.16 11.47
CA VAL A 338 -21.66 28.48 10.90
C VAL A 338 -22.67 28.89 9.83
N ALA A 339 -23.09 27.95 8.95
CA ALA A 339 -24.12 28.21 7.95
C ALA A 339 -25.50 28.58 8.52
N ARG A 340 -25.74 28.32 9.81
CA ARG A 340 -26.97 28.67 10.54
C ARG A 340 -26.80 29.89 11.44
N GLY A 341 -25.70 30.63 11.27
CA GLY A 341 -25.44 31.88 11.96
C GLY A 341 -24.81 31.67 13.33
N LEU A 342 -24.04 30.60 13.57
CA LEU A 342 -23.20 30.51 14.76
C LEU A 342 -21.79 31.04 14.45
N ASN A 343 -21.23 31.87 15.33
CA ASN A 343 -19.84 32.32 15.19
C ASN A 343 -18.87 31.12 15.27
N ILE A 344 -17.88 31.09 14.38
CA ILE A 344 -16.91 29.99 14.26
C ILE A 344 -16.12 29.73 15.54
N ASP A 345 -15.86 30.77 16.33
CA ASP A 345 -15.11 30.68 17.57
C ASP A 345 -15.96 30.14 18.73
N ASP A 346 -17.29 30.20 18.61
CA ASP A 346 -18.24 29.80 19.65
C ASP A 346 -18.83 28.40 19.43
N VAL A 347 -18.43 27.71 18.37
CA VAL A 347 -18.95 26.37 18.02
C VAL A 347 -18.78 25.37 19.16
N ASP A 348 -17.62 25.34 19.81
CA ASP A 348 -17.36 24.41 20.90
C ASP A 348 -18.15 24.78 22.18
N ALA A 349 -18.38 26.08 22.40
CA ALA A 349 -19.17 26.58 23.53
C ALA A 349 -20.66 26.28 23.34
N PHE A 350 -21.18 26.45 22.12
CA PHE A 350 -22.55 26.08 21.76
C PHE A 350 -22.80 24.58 21.91
N ILE A 351 -21.88 23.73 21.43
CA ILE A 351 -21.99 22.26 21.56
C ILE A 351 -22.13 21.86 23.03
N ALA A 352 -21.34 22.47 23.91
CA ALA A 352 -21.41 22.22 25.35
C ALA A 352 -22.70 22.76 25.97
N TRP A 353 -23.15 23.96 25.57
CA TRP A 353 -24.38 24.59 26.07
C TRP A 353 -25.65 23.84 25.65
N ALA A 354 -25.72 23.42 24.38
CA ALA A 354 -26.84 22.67 23.81
C ALA A 354 -26.83 21.18 24.19
N GLY A 355 -25.81 20.71 24.91
CA GLY A 355 -25.68 19.31 25.31
C GLY A 355 -25.57 18.35 24.12
N LEU A 356 -24.96 18.81 23.02
CA LEU A 356 -24.83 18.01 21.82
C LEU A 356 -23.74 16.95 21.99
N THR A 357 -24.03 15.74 21.52
CA THR A 357 -23.13 14.60 21.50
C THR A 357 -22.93 14.13 20.05
N PRO A 358 -21.86 13.36 19.76
CA PRO A 358 -21.65 12.78 18.44
C PRO A 358 -22.84 11.98 17.89
N GLU A 359 -23.66 11.43 18.79
CA GLU A 359 -24.82 10.60 18.48
C GLU A 359 -26.06 11.44 18.11
N ASN A 360 -26.29 12.57 18.78
CA ASN A 360 -27.51 13.38 18.59
C ASN A 360 -27.34 14.57 17.63
N VAL A 361 -26.10 14.97 17.31
CA VAL A 361 -25.84 16.16 16.47
C VAL A 361 -26.42 16.03 15.06
N ARG A 362 -26.56 14.80 14.55
CA ARG A 362 -27.20 14.54 13.26
C ARG A 362 -28.71 14.81 13.32
N GLU A 363 -29.37 14.42 14.41
CA GLU A 363 -30.81 14.65 14.62
C GLU A 363 -31.09 16.13 14.88
N PHE A 364 -30.18 16.82 15.57
CA PHE A 364 -30.26 18.27 15.75
C PHE A 364 -30.41 19.01 14.41
N PHE A 365 -29.65 18.61 13.39
CA PHE A 365 -29.75 19.19 12.05
C PHE A 365 -30.86 18.62 11.16
N ALA A 366 -31.63 17.63 11.63
CA ALA A 366 -32.74 17.07 10.87
C ALA A 366 -33.93 18.06 10.79
N ASP A 367 -34.09 18.92 11.81
CA ASP A 367 -35.02 20.03 11.81
C ASP A 367 -34.27 21.36 11.72
N ASP A 368 -34.17 21.88 10.49
CA ASP A 368 -33.44 23.14 10.21
C ASP A 368 -34.02 24.34 10.96
N GLY A 369 -35.35 24.36 11.17
CA GLY A 369 -36.03 25.45 11.86
C GLY A 369 -35.72 25.44 13.35
N ALA A 370 -35.80 24.28 13.99
CA ALA A 370 -35.44 24.11 15.40
C ALA A 370 -33.95 24.40 15.65
N ALA A 371 -33.06 23.95 14.75
CA ALA A 371 -31.62 24.19 14.87
C ALA A 371 -31.28 25.68 14.81
N ARG A 372 -31.89 26.42 13.86
CA ARG A 372 -31.71 27.87 13.74
C ARG A 372 -32.24 28.62 14.96
N ALA A 373 -33.42 28.25 15.46
CA ALA A 373 -34.01 28.90 16.64
C ALA A 373 -33.14 28.70 17.90
N LEU A 374 -32.52 27.52 18.06
CA LEU A 374 -31.65 27.23 19.20
C LEU A 374 -30.32 27.99 19.10
N ILE A 375 -29.76 28.11 17.89
CA ILE A 375 -28.54 28.89 17.63
C ILE A 375 -28.81 30.38 17.85
N GLU A 376 -29.97 30.88 17.42
CA GLU A 376 -30.41 32.26 17.65
C GLU A 376 -30.55 32.54 19.16
N GLN A 377 -31.18 31.63 19.92
CA GLN A 377 -31.27 31.74 21.37
C GLN A 377 -29.89 31.81 22.03
N PHE A 378 -28.95 30.95 21.63
CA PHE A 378 -27.59 30.98 22.16
C PHE A 378 -26.87 32.30 21.82
N ASN A 379 -27.04 32.79 20.59
CA ASN A 379 -26.47 34.07 20.18
C ASN A 379 -27.06 35.24 20.98
N GLU A 380 -28.36 35.22 21.28
CA GLU A 380 -28.99 36.21 22.15
C GLU A 380 -28.42 36.17 23.58
N GLU A 381 -28.24 34.97 24.15
CA GLU A 381 -27.66 34.77 25.47
C GLU A 381 -26.17 35.15 25.55
N ALA A 382 -25.43 34.94 24.45
CA ALA A 382 -24.02 35.32 24.31
C ALA A 382 -23.82 36.81 23.95
N GLY A 383 -24.90 37.54 23.65
CA GLY A 383 -24.88 38.98 23.36
C GLY A 383 -24.66 39.35 21.88
N TYR A 384 -24.77 38.39 20.96
CA TYR A 384 -24.67 38.57 19.51
C TYR A 384 -26.01 38.92 18.83
N ALA A 385 -27.01 39.37 19.59
CA ALA A 385 -28.33 39.68 19.07
C ALA A 385 -28.29 40.81 18.02
N GLY A 386 -28.46 40.45 16.74
CA GLY A 386 -28.56 41.40 15.63
C GLY A 386 -27.23 41.89 15.02
N GLU A 387 -26.09 41.27 15.36
CA GLU A 387 -24.84 41.47 14.61
C GLU A 387 -24.78 40.52 13.41
N GLU A 388 -24.46 41.04 12.21
CA GLU A 388 -24.14 40.20 11.05
C GLU A 388 -22.86 39.42 11.35
N ILE A 389 -23.01 38.12 11.62
CA ILE A 389 -21.89 37.23 11.85
C ILE A 389 -21.18 37.02 10.51
N PRO A 390 -19.88 37.33 10.38
CA PRO A 390 -19.16 37.21 9.13
C PRO A 390 -19.09 35.74 8.69
N VAL A 391 -19.49 35.49 7.44
CA VAL A 391 -19.51 34.17 6.78
C VAL A 391 -18.09 33.69 6.46
#